data_AF-A0A7S1FJC4-F1
#
_entry.id   AF-A0A7S1FJC4-F1
#
_cell.length_a   1.000
_cell.length_b   1.000
_cell.length_c   1.000
_cell.angle_alpha   90.00
_cell.angle_beta   90.00
_cell.angle_gamma   90.00
#
_symmetry.space_group_name_H-M   'P 1'
#
loop_
_entity.id
_entity.type
_entity.pdbx_description
1 polymer ?
#
loop_
_entity_poly.entity_id
_entity_poly.type
_entity_poly.pdbx_seq_one_letter_code
_entity_poly.pdbx_strand_id
1 'polypeptide(L)'
;VTRTKHGPATVYHKIQELIVENIKLGVLSIPPPLLTVVFQEMGHGMLMYHEGMQLVHVRFPFPYTATMEMLLLVITIITPVVFCGWTPGIAWPMVFTFILVFAFWSLHFTAAELENPFGDYANDLDMRQSQRDINARLVTLLQESGMTLPRLAVDIDTAQVSTESTLHHPSTLMNLDSVLRGHGHGEQGTARERREEALDASSN
;
A
#
# COMPACT_ATOMS: atom_id res chain seq x y z
N VAL A 1 9.47 12.66 -30.93
CA VAL A 1 9.59 12.94 -29.48
C VAL A 1 10.98 12.50 -29.04
N THR A 2 11.90 13.46 -28.88
CA THR A 2 13.29 13.22 -28.50
C THR A 2 13.35 12.72 -27.05
N ARG A 3 13.60 11.42 -26.88
CA ARG A 3 13.76 10.75 -25.58
C ARG A 3 15.05 11.28 -24.92
N THR A 4 14.95 12.37 -24.16
CA THR A 4 16.09 12.89 -23.40
C THR A 4 16.39 11.91 -22.27
N LYS A 5 17.58 11.30 -22.28
CA LYS A 5 18.06 10.33 -21.29
C LYS A 5 18.04 10.84 -19.83
N HIS A 6 17.72 12.11 -19.59
CA HIS A 6 17.76 12.79 -18.28
C HIS A 6 16.49 13.63 -18.01
N GLY A 7 15.36 13.29 -18.64
CA GLY A 7 14.10 14.05 -18.51
C GLY A 7 13.69 14.34 -17.05
N PRO A 8 13.57 13.33 -16.18
CA PRO A 8 13.15 13.52 -14.78
C PRO A 8 14.12 14.38 -13.97
N ALA A 9 15.42 14.15 -14.11
CA ALA A 9 16.46 14.93 -13.44
C ALA A 9 16.44 16.42 -13.86
N THR A 10 16.14 16.68 -15.14
CA THR A 10 16.03 18.04 -15.68
C THR A 10 14.82 18.77 -15.09
N VAL A 11 13.67 18.09 -15.00
CA VAL A 11 12.45 18.65 -14.40
C VAL A 11 12.68 18.95 -12.92
N TYR A 12 13.29 18.01 -12.19
CA TYR A 12 13.66 18.21 -10.79
C TYR A 12 14.54 19.43 -10.58
N HIS A 13 15.60 19.58 -11.39
CA HIS A 13 16.50 20.73 -11.30
C HIS A 13 15.76 22.06 -11.56
N LYS A 14 14.89 22.12 -12.58
CA LYS A 14 14.09 23.31 -12.89
C LYS A 14 13.14 23.70 -11.76
N ILE A 15 12.54 22.72 -11.07
CA ILE A 15 11.67 23.00 -9.93
C ILE A 15 12.50 23.59 -8.78
N GLN A 16 13.68 23.04 -8.49
CA GLN A 16 14.57 23.59 -7.46
C GLN A 16 15.02 25.02 -7.78
N GLU A 17 15.40 25.28 -9.04
CA GLU A 17 15.78 26.62 -9.52
C GLU A 17 14.63 27.62 -9.32
N LEU A 18 13.40 27.23 -9.68
CA LEU A 18 12.21 28.07 -9.49
C LEU A 18 11.96 28.39 -8.02
N ILE A 19 12.13 27.42 -7.10
CA ILE A 19 12.01 27.66 -5.66
C ILE A 19 13.06 28.69 -5.19
N VAL A 20 14.32 28.54 -5.62
CA VAL A 20 15.43 29.44 -5.26
C VAL A 20 15.19 30.86 -5.78
N GLU A 21 14.67 31.02 -6.99
CA GLU A 21 14.30 32.32 -7.55
C GLU A 21 13.17 32.99 -6.76
N ASN A 22 12.11 32.25 -6.41
CA ASN A 22 10.96 32.79 -5.68
C ASN A 22 11.30 33.22 -4.24
N ILE A 23 12.33 32.63 -3.64
CA ILE A 23 12.88 33.08 -2.35
C ILE A 23 13.57 34.44 -2.51
N LYS A 24 14.39 34.62 -3.56
CA LYS A 24 15.06 35.90 -3.83
C LYS A 24 14.07 37.03 -4.15
N LEU A 25 12.97 36.70 -4.82
CA LEU A 25 11.89 37.64 -5.15
C LEU A 25 11.00 38.00 -3.94
N GLY A 26 11.18 37.34 -2.80
CA GLY A 26 10.39 37.59 -1.58
C GLY A 26 8.95 37.07 -1.62
N VAL A 27 8.55 36.38 -2.71
CA VAL A 27 7.24 35.72 -2.84
C VAL A 27 7.13 34.56 -1.85
N LEU A 28 8.24 33.85 -1.61
CA LEU A 28 8.32 32.73 -0.66
C LEU A 28 9.06 33.15 0.62
N SER A 29 8.43 33.99 1.44
CA SER A 29 8.99 34.49 2.72
C SER A 29 8.76 33.51 3.88
N ILE A 30 9.30 32.30 3.78
CA ILE A 30 9.20 31.24 4.79
C ILE A 30 10.56 31.06 5.49
N PRO A 31 10.63 30.79 6.81
CA PRO A 31 11.89 30.59 7.50
C PRO A 31 12.72 29.41 6.91
N PRO A 32 14.06 29.52 6.82
CA PRO A 32 14.92 28.52 6.18
C PRO A 32 14.77 27.07 6.66
N PRO A 33 14.49 26.78 7.95
CA PRO A 33 14.28 25.41 8.41
C PRO A 33 13.10 24.70 7.75
N LEU A 34 12.01 25.41 7.45
CA LEU A 34 10.83 24.80 6.80
C LEU A 34 11.06 24.55 5.31
N LEU A 35 11.82 25.42 4.66
CA LEU A 35 12.16 25.27 3.25
C LEU A 35 13.08 24.06 3.02
N THR A 36 13.99 23.78 3.96
CA THR A 36 14.85 22.59 3.91
C THR A 36 14.04 21.30 3.83
N VAL A 37 12.90 21.23 4.52
CA VAL A 37 12.00 20.06 4.48
C VAL A 37 11.47 19.81 3.07
N VAL A 38 11.07 20.86 2.35
CA VAL A 38 10.59 20.72 0.96
C VAL A 38 11.69 20.17 0.06
N PHE A 39 12.93 20.65 0.19
CA PHE A 39 14.06 20.11 -0.58
C PHE A 39 14.40 18.66 -0.21
N GLN A 40 14.26 18.29 1.07
CA GLN A 40 14.46 16.92 1.54
C GLN A 40 13.40 15.97 0.97
N GLU A 41 12.12 16.34 1.03
CA GLU A 41 11.01 15.54 0.47
C GLU A 41 11.14 15.40 -1.05
N MET A 42 11.51 16.47 -1.74
CA MET A 42 11.80 16.40 -3.18
C MET A 42 12.98 15.47 -3.49
N GLY A 43 14.07 15.57 -2.71
CA GLY A 43 15.24 14.70 -2.86
C GLY A 43 14.91 13.23 -2.60
N HIS A 44 14.07 12.96 -1.60
CA HIS A 44 13.52 11.65 -1.31
C HIS A 44 12.68 11.13 -2.50
N GLY A 45 11.85 11.97 -3.13
CA GLY A 45 11.12 11.61 -4.35
C GLY A 45 12.03 11.17 -5.51
N MET A 46 13.17 11.84 -5.70
CA MET A 46 14.17 11.45 -6.71
C MET A 46 14.89 10.14 -6.36
N LEU A 47 15.14 9.90 -5.07
CA LEU A 47 15.70 8.63 -4.59
C LEU A 47 14.75 7.47 -4.91
N MET A 48 13.46 7.60 -4.55
CA MET A 48 12.43 6.59 -4.82
C MET A 48 12.28 6.30 -6.33
N TYR A 49 12.39 7.34 -7.17
CA TYR A 49 12.43 7.16 -8.62
C TYR A 49 13.62 6.31 -9.06
N HIS A 50 14.82 6.58 -8.51
CA HIS A 50 16.02 5.82 -8.87
C HIS A 50 15.98 4.38 -8.35
N GLU A 51 15.47 4.14 -7.15
CA GLU A 51 15.24 2.80 -6.60
C GLU A 51 14.26 2.00 -7.47
N GLY A 52 13.14 2.62 -7.89
CA GLY A 52 12.22 2.00 -8.85
C GLY A 52 12.87 1.69 -10.19
N MET A 53 13.74 2.57 -10.68
CA MET A 53 14.51 2.33 -11.91
C MET A 53 15.50 1.19 -11.79
N GLN A 54 16.08 0.95 -10.61
CA GLN A 54 16.96 -0.19 -10.37
C GLN A 54 16.21 -1.52 -10.52
N LEU A 55 14.96 -1.61 -10.08
CA LEU A 55 14.12 -2.80 -10.27
C LEU A 55 13.93 -3.14 -11.76
N VAL A 56 13.82 -2.14 -12.62
CA VAL A 56 13.67 -2.33 -14.08
C VAL A 56 15.00 -2.67 -14.76
N HIS A 57 16.12 -2.12 -14.27
CA HIS A 57 17.43 -2.28 -14.90
C HIS A 57 18.17 -3.54 -14.45
N VAL A 58 17.95 -3.99 -13.22
CA VAL A 58 18.56 -5.19 -12.66
C VAL A 58 17.68 -6.38 -12.98
N ARG A 59 17.80 -6.90 -14.21
CA ARG A 59 17.18 -8.18 -14.58
C ARG A 59 17.86 -9.34 -13.85
N PHE A 60 17.14 -10.42 -13.61
CA PHE A 60 17.76 -11.61 -13.05
C PHE A 60 18.93 -12.09 -13.93
N PRO A 61 19.99 -12.65 -13.32
CA PRO A 61 21.11 -13.17 -14.09
C PRO A 61 20.62 -14.22 -15.08
N PHE A 62 20.90 -14.02 -16.37
CA PHE A 62 20.59 -14.97 -17.43
C PHE A 62 20.89 -16.45 -17.08
N PRO A 63 22.05 -16.82 -16.48
CA PRO A 63 22.32 -18.22 -16.14
C PRO A 63 21.30 -18.80 -15.15
N TYR A 64 20.75 -17.99 -14.23
CA TYR A 64 19.74 -18.46 -13.28
C TYR A 64 18.45 -18.87 -14.02
N THR A 65 17.93 -17.99 -14.86
CA THR A 65 16.72 -18.25 -15.67
C THR A 65 16.91 -19.48 -16.57
N ALA A 66 18.07 -19.60 -17.22
CA ALA A 66 18.40 -20.75 -18.06
C ALA A 66 18.44 -22.08 -17.27
N THR A 67 19.00 -22.07 -16.05
CA THR A 67 19.02 -23.28 -15.21
C THR A 67 17.63 -23.68 -14.71
N MET A 68 16.77 -22.71 -14.40
CA MET A 68 15.39 -22.95 -13.98
C MET A 68 14.58 -23.60 -15.10
N GLU A 69 14.67 -23.07 -16.32
CA GLU A 69 14.02 -23.64 -17.50
C GLU A 69 14.54 -25.06 -17.80
N MET A 70 15.86 -25.27 -17.74
CA MET A 70 16.44 -26.59 -17.92
C MET A 70 15.93 -27.60 -16.87
N LEU A 71 15.84 -27.20 -15.60
CA LEU A 71 15.29 -28.04 -14.53
C LEU A 71 13.81 -28.37 -14.77
N LEU A 72 13.02 -27.39 -15.26
CA LEU A 72 11.62 -27.59 -15.61
C LEU A 72 11.44 -28.58 -16.78
N LEU A 73 12.33 -28.56 -17.77
CA LEU A 73 12.33 -29.55 -18.84
C LEU A 73 12.64 -30.95 -18.32
N VAL A 74 13.62 -31.07 -17.43
CA VAL A 74 14.00 -32.35 -16.80
C VAL A 74 12.84 -32.93 -15.99
N ILE A 75 12.19 -32.14 -15.13
CA ILE A 75 11.04 -32.63 -14.34
C ILE A 75 9.87 -33.00 -15.26
N THR A 76 9.63 -32.24 -16.33
CA THR A 76 8.58 -32.56 -17.32
C THR A 76 8.77 -33.92 -17.98
N ILE A 77 10.02 -34.36 -18.20
CA ILE A 77 10.35 -35.65 -18.80
C ILE A 77 10.41 -36.77 -17.76
N ILE A 78 10.99 -36.52 -16.59
CA ILE A 78 11.19 -37.55 -15.55
C ILE A 78 9.88 -37.91 -14.84
N THR A 79 9.04 -36.92 -14.53
CA THR A 79 7.77 -37.11 -13.82
C THR A 79 6.88 -38.20 -14.45
N PRO A 80 6.57 -38.20 -15.76
CA PRO A 80 5.76 -39.27 -16.36
C PRO A 80 6.43 -40.65 -16.25
N VAL A 81 7.75 -40.74 -16.42
CA VAL A 81 8.49 -42.01 -16.32
C VAL A 81 8.37 -42.61 -14.92
N VAL A 82 8.50 -41.78 -13.89
CA VAL A 82 8.41 -42.20 -12.49
C VAL A 82 6.98 -42.66 -12.15
N PHE A 83 5.95 -41.88 -12.52
CA PHE A 83 4.57 -42.22 -12.17
C PHE A 83 4.06 -43.46 -12.92
N CYS A 84 4.46 -43.66 -14.17
CA CYS A 84 4.15 -44.89 -14.92
C CYS A 84 4.80 -46.14 -14.30
N GLY A 85 5.96 -46.00 -13.64
CA GLY A 85 6.61 -47.10 -12.93
C GLY A 85 6.04 -47.39 -11.55
N TRP A 86 5.44 -46.39 -10.89
CA TRP A 86 5.00 -46.51 -9.50
C TRP A 86 3.55 -46.97 -9.34
N THR A 87 2.66 -46.56 -10.27
CA THR A 87 1.22 -46.83 -10.14
C THR A 87 0.74 -47.83 -11.20
N PRO A 88 0.00 -48.88 -10.82
CA PRO A 88 -0.64 -49.75 -11.79
C PRO A 88 -1.83 -49.05 -12.47
N GLY A 89 -1.90 -49.15 -13.80
CA GLY A 89 -2.96 -48.55 -14.61
C GLY A 89 -2.61 -47.16 -15.16
N ILE A 90 -3.39 -46.68 -16.14
CA ILE A 90 -3.04 -45.50 -16.93
C ILE A 90 -3.65 -44.18 -16.42
N ALA A 91 -4.75 -44.26 -15.66
CA ALA A 91 -5.51 -43.08 -15.25
C ALA A 91 -4.75 -42.24 -14.21
N TRP A 92 -4.24 -42.86 -13.16
CA TRP A 92 -3.55 -42.17 -12.06
C TRP A 92 -2.22 -41.52 -12.49
N PRO A 93 -1.32 -42.20 -13.24
CA PRO A 93 -0.11 -41.56 -13.75
C PRO A 93 -0.37 -40.34 -14.62
N MET A 94 -1.42 -40.37 -15.46
CA MET A 94 -1.81 -39.24 -16.30
C MET A 94 -2.23 -38.04 -15.46
N VAL A 95 -3.11 -38.24 -14.48
CA VAL A 95 -3.62 -37.17 -13.60
C VAL A 95 -2.49 -36.54 -12.79
N PHE A 96 -1.65 -37.36 -12.13
CA PHE A 96 -0.57 -36.84 -11.29
C PHE A 96 0.51 -36.14 -12.10
N THR A 97 0.88 -36.68 -13.26
CA THR A 97 1.83 -36.04 -14.16
C THR A 97 1.30 -34.69 -14.65
N PHE A 98 0.05 -34.64 -15.09
CA PHE A 98 -0.56 -33.40 -15.56
C PHE A 98 -0.56 -32.33 -14.48
N ILE A 99 -1.09 -32.65 -13.28
CA ILE A 99 -1.20 -31.68 -12.19
C ILE A 99 0.19 -31.17 -11.78
N LEU A 100 1.18 -32.06 -11.64
CA LEU A 100 2.51 -31.67 -11.19
C LEU A 100 3.23 -30.79 -12.22
N VAL A 101 3.27 -31.25 -13.48
CA VAL A 101 3.92 -30.50 -14.57
C VAL A 101 3.22 -29.16 -14.79
N PHE A 102 1.89 -29.16 -14.84
CA PHE A 102 1.10 -27.93 -14.98
C PHE A 102 1.39 -26.94 -13.85
N ALA A 103 1.42 -27.40 -12.59
CA ALA A 103 1.69 -26.53 -11.45
C ALA A 103 3.09 -25.89 -11.53
N PHE A 104 4.13 -26.65 -11.87
CA PHE A 104 5.49 -26.11 -12.01
C PHE A 104 5.63 -25.12 -13.16
N TRP A 105 5.05 -25.41 -14.32
CA TRP A 105 5.06 -24.48 -15.45
C TRP A 105 4.24 -23.22 -15.17
N SER A 106 3.06 -23.36 -14.56
CA SER A 106 2.25 -22.22 -14.14
C SER A 106 3.01 -21.32 -13.17
N LEU A 107 3.67 -21.89 -12.17
CA LEU A 107 4.45 -21.13 -11.20
C LEU A 107 5.62 -20.39 -11.87
N HIS A 108 6.29 -21.03 -12.83
CA HIS A 108 7.39 -20.39 -13.58
C HIS A 108 6.91 -19.19 -14.40
N PHE A 109 5.80 -19.33 -15.14
CA PHE A 109 5.24 -18.21 -15.90
C PHE A 109 4.74 -17.08 -15.00
N THR A 110 4.08 -17.41 -13.89
CA THR A 110 3.67 -16.40 -12.90
C THR A 110 4.87 -15.66 -12.31
N ALA A 111 5.95 -16.36 -11.98
CA ALA A 111 7.17 -15.73 -11.49
C ALA A 111 7.81 -14.82 -12.53
N ALA A 112 7.77 -15.19 -13.80
CA ALA A 112 8.28 -14.37 -14.90
C ALA A 112 7.45 -13.09 -15.12
N GLU A 113 6.12 -13.15 -14.98
CA GLU A 113 5.28 -11.95 -15.01
C GLU A 113 5.59 -11.00 -13.85
N LEU A 114 5.83 -11.54 -12.66
CA LEU A 114 6.15 -10.74 -11.46
C LEU A 114 7.55 -10.10 -11.48
N GLU A 115 8.45 -10.50 -12.39
CA GLU A 115 9.79 -9.93 -12.50
C GLU A 115 9.77 -8.46 -12.96
N ASN A 116 8.79 -8.07 -13.79
CA ASN A 116 8.71 -6.71 -14.34
C ASN A 116 7.35 -6.04 -14.06
N PRO A 117 7.11 -5.55 -12.83
CA PRO A 117 5.83 -4.96 -12.44
C PRO A 117 5.53 -3.61 -13.13
N PHE A 118 6.48 -3.04 -13.86
CA PHE A 118 6.36 -1.75 -14.57
C PHE A 118 6.21 -1.93 -16.09
N GLY A 119 5.83 -3.12 -16.54
CA GLY A 119 5.60 -3.41 -17.95
C GLY A 119 4.28 -2.85 -18.49
N ASP A 120 3.81 -3.46 -19.59
CA ASP A 120 2.59 -3.08 -20.30
C ASP A 120 1.51 -4.19 -20.26
N TYR A 121 1.68 -5.21 -19.41
CA TYR A 121 0.72 -6.31 -19.24
C TYR A 121 -0.44 -5.92 -18.33
N ALA A 122 -1.54 -6.69 -18.41
CA ALA A 122 -2.75 -6.41 -17.64
C ALA A 122 -2.57 -6.50 -16.12
N ASN A 123 -1.58 -7.27 -15.65
CA ASN A 123 -1.25 -7.44 -14.24
C ASN A 123 -0.15 -6.47 -13.75
N ASP A 124 0.34 -5.58 -14.63
CA ASP A 124 1.37 -4.60 -14.28
C ASP A 124 0.76 -3.37 -13.60
N LEU A 125 1.60 -2.61 -12.92
CA LEU A 125 1.19 -1.38 -12.26
C LEU A 125 0.83 -0.30 -13.30
N ASP A 126 -0.39 0.25 -13.20
CA ASP A 126 -0.81 1.35 -14.07
C ASP A 126 -0.12 2.67 -13.68
N MET A 127 1.08 2.86 -14.25
CA MET A 127 1.88 4.08 -14.11
C MET A 127 1.17 5.31 -14.69
N ARG A 128 0.30 5.12 -15.71
CA ARG A 128 -0.42 6.24 -16.32
C ARG A 128 -1.50 6.74 -15.38
N GLN A 129 -2.24 5.84 -14.76
CA GLN A 129 -3.24 6.19 -13.76
C GLN A 129 -2.58 6.83 -12.54
N SER A 130 -1.47 6.26 -12.06
CA SER A 130 -0.70 6.84 -10.95
C SER A 130 -0.27 8.28 -11.24
N GLN A 131 0.21 8.57 -12.46
CA GLN A 131 0.55 9.94 -12.88
C GLN A 131 -0.67 10.87 -12.95
N ARG A 132 -1.82 10.37 -13.44
CA ARG A 132 -3.07 11.16 -13.48
C ARG A 132 -3.53 11.53 -12.08
N ASP A 133 -3.44 10.60 -11.13
CA ASP A 133 -3.85 10.83 -9.75
C ASP A 133 -2.97 11.87 -9.07
N ILE A 134 -1.65 11.83 -9.30
CA ILE A 134 -0.73 12.86 -8.82
C ILE A 134 -1.08 14.22 -9.43
N ASN A 135 -1.28 14.28 -10.75
CA ASN A 135 -1.64 15.53 -11.43
C ASN A 135 -2.96 16.11 -10.90
N ALA A 136 -3.97 15.26 -10.68
CA ALA A 136 -5.26 15.68 -10.13
C ALA A 136 -5.08 16.28 -8.73
N ARG A 137 -4.32 15.62 -7.85
CA ARG A 137 -4.02 16.12 -6.50
C ARG A 137 -3.27 17.45 -6.53
N LEU A 138 -2.28 17.60 -7.42
CA LEU A 138 -1.55 18.87 -7.58
C LEU A 138 -2.48 20.00 -8.04
N VAL A 139 -3.41 19.73 -8.96
CA VAL A 139 -4.41 20.71 -9.40
C VAL A 139 -5.34 21.08 -8.25
N THR A 140 -5.78 20.12 -7.44
CA THR A 140 -6.58 20.38 -6.24
C THR A 140 -5.84 21.31 -5.27
N LEU A 141 -4.56 21.05 -4.98
CA LEU A 141 -3.76 21.93 -4.11
C LEU A 141 -3.62 23.37 -4.66
N LEU A 142 -3.54 23.53 -5.99
CA LEU A 142 -3.52 24.85 -6.61
C LEU A 142 -4.87 25.57 -6.50
N GLN A 143 -5.98 24.83 -6.60
CA GLN A 143 -7.34 25.38 -6.44
C GLN A 143 -7.69 25.71 -4.97
N GLU A 144 -7.16 24.93 -4.02
CA GLU A 144 -7.39 25.10 -2.58
C GLU A 144 -6.59 26.24 -1.94
N SER A 145 -5.75 26.94 -2.71
CA SER A 145 -5.09 28.19 -2.26
C SER A 145 -6.10 29.30 -1.87
N GLY A 146 -7.41 29.07 -2.05
CA GLY A 146 -8.51 29.89 -1.54
C GLY A 146 -9.23 29.36 -0.29
N MET A 147 -8.81 28.26 0.34
CA MET A 147 -9.45 27.78 1.57
C MET A 147 -9.20 28.75 2.72
N THR A 148 -10.26 29.42 3.16
CA THR A 148 -10.32 30.04 4.48
C THR A 148 -9.97 28.99 5.53
N LEU A 149 -8.77 29.09 6.10
CA LEU A 149 -8.35 28.31 7.25
C LEU A 149 -9.49 28.29 8.27
N PRO A 150 -9.96 27.12 8.72
CA PRO A 150 -11.00 27.05 9.74
C PRO A 150 -10.47 27.78 10.97
N ARG A 151 -11.10 28.92 11.28
CA ARG A 151 -10.77 29.68 12.47
C ARG A 151 -11.49 29.06 13.64
N LEU A 152 -10.85 29.09 14.80
CA LEU A 152 -11.52 28.80 16.05
C LEU A 152 -12.75 29.73 16.12
N ALA A 153 -13.95 29.16 16.12
CA ALA A 153 -15.19 29.93 16.18
C ALA A 153 -15.36 30.69 17.51
N VAL A 154 -14.55 30.31 18.49
CA VAL A 154 -14.60 30.73 19.88
C VAL A 154 -13.18 31.12 20.29
N ASP A 155 -13.07 32.08 21.20
CA ASP A 155 -11.79 32.53 21.75
C ASP A 155 -11.09 31.42 22.55
N ILE A 156 -9.75 31.45 22.62
CA ILE A 156 -8.94 30.39 23.23
C ILE A 156 -9.35 30.13 24.68
N ASP A 157 -9.63 31.19 25.45
CA ASP A 157 -10.02 31.08 26.86
C ASP A 157 -11.37 30.39 27.03
N THR A 158 -12.32 30.65 26.12
CA THR A 158 -13.66 30.05 26.16
C THR A 158 -13.65 28.62 25.61
N ALA A 159 -12.78 28.33 24.63
CA ALA A 159 -12.51 26.98 24.14
C ALA A 159 -11.83 26.11 25.20
N GLN A 160 -10.92 26.66 25.99
CA GLN A 160 -10.29 25.96 27.13
C GLN A 160 -11.31 25.59 28.20
N VAL A 161 -12.15 26.52 28.64
CA VAL A 161 -13.21 26.25 29.63
C VAL A 161 -14.24 25.22 29.12
N SER A 162 -14.60 25.27 27.83
CA SER A 162 -15.49 24.29 27.21
C SER A 162 -14.85 22.90 27.09
N THR A 163 -13.54 22.84 26.86
CA THR A 163 -12.79 21.58 26.77
C THR A 163 -12.56 20.97 28.16
N GLU A 164 -12.25 21.79 29.16
CA GLU A 164 -12.13 21.36 30.56
C GLU A 164 -13.48 20.85 31.10
N SER A 165 -14.57 21.60 30.91
CA SER A 165 -15.91 21.16 31.34
C SER A 165 -16.42 19.91 30.60
N THR A 166 -16.01 19.69 29.35
CA THR A 166 -16.33 18.47 28.57
C THR A 166 -15.47 17.26 28.99
N LEU A 167 -14.22 17.49 29.39
CA LEU A 167 -13.29 16.47 29.92
C LEU A 167 -13.68 15.98 31.33
N HIS A 168 -14.31 16.83 32.15
CA HIS A 168 -14.75 16.45 33.50
C HIS A 168 -16.04 15.61 33.52
N HIS A 169 -16.69 15.36 32.38
CA HIS A 169 -17.86 14.49 32.31
C HIS A 169 -17.42 13.00 32.33
N PRO A 170 -17.81 12.20 33.34
CA PRO A 170 -17.32 10.83 33.55
C PRO A 170 -17.72 9.82 32.44
N SER A 171 -18.50 10.24 31.45
CA SER A 171 -18.88 9.45 30.29
C SER A 171 -18.04 9.73 29.03
N THR A 172 -17.19 10.77 29.02
CA THR A 172 -16.38 11.16 27.84
C THR A 172 -14.95 10.63 27.91
N LEU A 173 -14.49 10.24 29.11
CA LEU A 173 -13.48 9.19 29.22
C LEU A 173 -14.12 7.87 28.82
N MET A 174 -14.41 7.72 27.52
CA MET A 174 -14.59 6.43 26.90
C MET A 174 -13.34 5.65 27.27
N ASN A 175 -13.53 4.77 28.25
CA ASN A 175 -12.50 4.10 29.03
C ASN A 175 -11.31 3.76 28.13
N LEU A 176 -10.23 4.52 28.23
CA LEU A 176 -8.96 4.21 27.58
C LEU A 176 -8.50 2.81 28.04
N ASP A 177 -8.90 2.46 29.26
CA ASP A 177 -8.80 1.14 29.88
C ASP A 177 -9.71 0.07 29.22
N SER A 178 -10.86 0.42 28.63
CA SER A 178 -11.75 -0.53 27.91
C SER A 178 -11.27 -0.82 26.50
N VAL A 179 -10.55 0.12 25.89
CA VAL A 179 -9.88 -0.08 24.59
C VAL A 179 -8.59 -0.89 24.79
N LEU A 180 -7.87 -0.68 25.89
CA LEU A 180 -6.70 -1.46 26.28
C LEU A 180 -7.06 -2.85 26.84
N ARG A 181 -8.19 -3.02 27.54
CA ARG A 181 -8.67 -4.30 28.10
C ARG A 181 -9.60 -5.09 27.19
N GLY A 182 -9.90 -4.62 25.97
CA GLY A 182 -10.67 -5.37 24.96
C GLY A 182 -9.99 -6.68 24.50
N HIS A 183 -8.76 -6.95 24.96
CA HIS A 183 -8.08 -8.23 24.83
C HIS A 183 -8.28 -9.10 26.09
N GLY A 184 -9.40 -9.83 26.16
CA GLY A 184 -9.53 -10.98 27.07
C GLY A 184 -10.91 -11.17 27.67
N HIS A 185 -11.57 -12.27 27.28
CA HIS A 185 -12.75 -12.89 27.91
C HIS A 185 -14.03 -12.03 27.95
N GLY A 186 -15.12 -12.40 27.28
CA GLY A 186 -15.74 -13.71 27.31
C GLY A 186 -16.77 -13.75 28.45
N GLU A 187 -18.04 -13.94 28.07
CA GLU A 187 -19.08 -14.57 28.87
C GLU A 187 -19.42 -13.96 30.24
N GLN A 188 -20.58 -13.29 30.35
CA GLN A 188 -21.57 -13.48 31.43
C GLN A 188 -22.64 -12.41 31.35
N GLY A 189 -23.82 -12.77 30.82
CA GLY A 189 -24.94 -11.83 30.75
C GLY A 189 -26.28 -12.40 30.33
N THR A 190 -26.44 -13.73 30.20
CA THR A 190 -27.69 -14.39 29.75
C THR A 190 -28.49 -15.03 30.88
N ALA A 191 -28.12 -14.84 32.15
CA ALA A 191 -28.78 -15.48 33.29
C ALA A 191 -29.78 -14.58 34.04
N ARG A 192 -29.88 -13.28 33.72
CA ARG A 192 -30.75 -12.35 34.46
C ARG A 192 -32.09 -12.05 33.78
N GLU A 193 -32.19 -12.20 32.46
CA GLU A 193 -33.44 -11.96 31.72
C GLU A 193 -34.51 -13.07 31.86
N ARG A 194 -34.12 -14.33 32.14
CA ARG A 194 -35.12 -15.41 32.28
C ARG A 194 -35.90 -15.42 33.61
N ARG A 195 -35.57 -14.52 34.54
CA ARG A 195 -36.24 -14.49 35.85
C ARG A 195 -37.38 -13.49 35.92
N GLU A 196 -37.45 -12.54 34.99
CA GLU A 196 -38.56 -11.57 34.92
C GLU A 196 -39.73 -12.09 34.06
N GLU A 197 -39.47 -12.89 33.01
CA GLU A 197 -40.55 -13.51 32.22
C GLU A 197 -41.35 -14.60 32.96
N ALA A 198 -40.83 -15.14 34.07
CA ALA A 198 -41.51 -16.19 34.83
C ALA A 198 -42.49 -15.68 35.90
N LEU A 199 -42.50 -14.38 36.19
CA LEU A 199 -43.40 -13.78 37.19
C LEU A 199 -44.69 -13.22 36.57
N ASP A 200 -44.67 -12.84 35.29
CA ASP A 200 -45.85 -12.32 34.59
C ASP A 200 -46.77 -13.42 34.00
N ALA A 201 -46.33 -14.68 33.98
CA ALA A 201 -47.13 -15.81 33.51
C ALA A 201 -47.99 -16.49 34.60
N SER A 202 -47.99 -15.99 35.85
CA SER A 202 -48.77 -16.57 36.97
C SER A 202 -49.99 -15.74 37.39
N SER A 203 -50.34 -14.67 36.65
CA SER A 203 -51.54 -13.87 36.91
C SER A 203 -52.38 -13.69 35.63
N ASN A 204 -52.71 -14.80 34.98
CA ASN A 204 -53.93 -14.96 34.15
C ASN A 204 -54.23 -16.45 33.92
#